data_AF-A0A0S8AAI3-F1
#
_entry.id   AF-A0A0S8AAI3-F1
#
_cell.length_a   1.000
_cell.length_b   1.000
_cell.length_c   1.000
_cell.angle_alpha   90.00
_cell.angle_beta   90.00
_cell.angle_gamma   90.00
#
_symmetry.space_group_name_H-M   'P 1'
#
loop_
_entity.id
_entity.type
_entity.pdbx_description
1 polymer ?
#
loop_
_entity_poly.entity_id
_entity_poly.type
_entity_poly.pdbx_seq_one_letter_code
_entity_poly.pdbx_strand_id
1 'polypeptide(L)'
;MYQVKFYKGDYYARQAAANEDQCKLYIEQHFNSSASQSANYSVVVTGYNASQTSKNWGRWYARAVSQEFDIPVGGESGLLVGGYNGRGDYNLRFTNMPAILLEPFFVSNPQTAELIKTEAAQYRLASILTESIQRFLPNGGLVGFSVGHKYKNSSPNDRGAAVFGGGTEADIAEAVLLKAQQQLETVGAVPQEREIKVMQGNEVLWKGNIDFDADVRWDGQRGVLTVS
;
A
#
# COMPACT_ATOMS: atom_id res chain seq x y z
N MET A 1 -10.15 4.45 16.31
CA MET A 1 -9.17 3.36 16.52
C MET A 1 -9.27 2.42 15.34
N TYR A 2 -8.15 1.96 14.79
CA TYR A 2 -8.15 0.99 13.69
C TYR A 2 -8.25 -0.43 14.23
N GLN A 3 -8.96 -1.28 13.51
CA GLN A 3 -8.96 -2.73 13.72
C GLN A 3 -8.62 -3.37 12.38
N VAL A 4 -7.79 -4.40 12.37
CA VAL A 4 -7.44 -5.11 11.15
C VAL A 4 -7.94 -6.54 11.20
N LYS A 5 -8.52 -7.02 10.10
CA LYS A 5 -8.91 -8.42 9.93
C LYS A 5 -8.36 -8.96 8.63
N PHE A 6 -7.73 -10.13 8.70
CA PHE A 6 -7.25 -10.86 7.53
C PHE A 6 -8.35 -11.77 6.98
N TYR A 7 -8.67 -11.58 5.70
CA TYR A 7 -9.64 -12.39 4.98
C TYR A 7 -8.95 -13.48 4.17
N LYS A 8 -9.44 -14.72 4.34
CA LYS A 8 -8.90 -15.94 3.75
C LYS A 8 -9.97 -16.65 2.92
N GLY A 9 -9.57 -17.62 2.11
CA GLY A 9 -10.44 -18.32 1.15
C GLY A 9 -10.25 -17.84 -0.27
N ASP A 10 -11.17 -18.17 -1.18
CA ASP A 10 -11.11 -17.69 -2.56
C ASP A 10 -11.51 -16.20 -2.64
N TYR A 11 -11.14 -15.51 -3.72
CA TYR A 11 -11.28 -14.04 -3.79
C TYR A 11 -12.70 -13.55 -3.50
N TYR A 12 -13.72 -14.22 -4.04
CA TYR A 12 -15.11 -13.85 -3.76
C TYR A 12 -15.48 -14.02 -2.29
N ALA A 13 -15.05 -15.10 -1.64
CA ALA A 13 -15.34 -15.37 -0.24
C ALA A 13 -14.72 -14.31 0.69
N ARG A 14 -13.50 -13.84 0.37
CA ARG A 14 -12.84 -12.75 1.11
C ARG A 14 -13.62 -11.44 1.03
N GLN A 15 -14.03 -11.08 -0.18
CA GLN A 15 -14.80 -9.85 -0.43
C GLN A 15 -16.17 -9.91 0.26
N ALA A 16 -16.85 -11.06 0.17
CA ALA A 16 -18.13 -11.28 0.83
C ALA A 16 -18.01 -11.14 2.37
N ALA A 17 -17.01 -11.76 2.98
CA ALA A 17 -16.76 -11.64 4.40
C ALA A 17 -16.38 -10.21 4.83
N ALA A 18 -15.57 -9.50 4.03
CA ALA A 18 -15.24 -8.10 4.29
C ALA A 18 -16.48 -7.18 4.20
N ASN A 19 -17.41 -7.48 3.30
CA ASN A 19 -18.69 -6.78 3.21
C ASN A 19 -19.58 -7.06 4.42
N GLU A 20 -19.67 -8.32 4.85
CA GLU A 20 -20.47 -8.75 6.00
C GLU A 20 -19.98 -8.08 7.29
N ASP A 21 -18.66 -8.02 7.49
CA ASP A 21 -18.04 -7.33 8.63
C ASP A 21 -18.06 -5.79 8.48
N GLN A 22 -18.58 -5.28 7.36
CA GLN A 22 -18.66 -3.84 7.06
C GLN A 22 -17.32 -3.11 7.13
N CYS A 23 -16.26 -3.72 6.58
CA CYS A 23 -14.96 -3.06 6.46
C CYS A 23 -15.11 -1.67 5.81
N LYS A 24 -14.31 -0.73 6.28
CA LYS A 24 -14.29 0.65 5.75
C LYS A 24 -13.33 0.80 4.58
N LEU A 25 -12.29 -0.02 4.54
CA LEU A 25 -11.34 -0.14 3.42
C LEU A 25 -10.95 -1.62 3.25
N TYR A 26 -10.62 -2.01 2.02
CA TYR A 26 -10.11 -3.35 1.71
C TYR A 26 -8.81 -3.27 0.89
N ILE A 27 -7.80 -4.03 1.30
CA ILE A 27 -6.48 -4.04 0.69
C ILE A 27 -6.15 -5.48 0.31
N GLU A 28 -5.72 -5.66 -0.93
CA GLU A 28 -5.09 -6.89 -1.36
C GLU A 28 -3.61 -6.66 -1.72
N GLN A 29 -2.70 -7.26 -0.96
CA GLN A 29 -1.27 -7.09 -1.19
C GLN A 29 -0.75 -8.15 -2.15
N HIS A 30 -0.15 -7.70 -3.25
CA HIS A 30 0.62 -8.51 -4.21
C HIS A 30 2.01 -7.88 -4.39
N PHE A 31 2.84 -8.52 -5.20
CA PHE A 31 3.95 -7.85 -5.88
C PHE A 31 3.91 -8.19 -7.36
N ASN A 32 4.35 -7.24 -8.18
CA ASN A 32 4.41 -7.47 -9.61
C ASN A 32 5.47 -8.52 -9.95
N SER A 33 5.32 -9.13 -11.12
CA SER A 33 6.33 -10.01 -11.68
C SER A 33 6.29 -9.93 -13.20
N SER A 34 7.45 -10.04 -13.83
CA SER A 34 7.62 -9.96 -15.28
C SER A 34 8.72 -10.90 -15.73
N ALA A 35 8.60 -11.39 -16.96
CA ALA A 35 9.68 -12.10 -17.64
C ALA A 35 10.93 -11.23 -17.82
N SER A 36 10.77 -9.89 -17.87
CA SER A 36 11.91 -8.97 -17.85
C SER A 36 12.34 -8.68 -16.40
N GLN A 37 13.58 -9.03 -16.09
CA GLN A 37 14.21 -8.70 -14.80
C GLN A 37 14.53 -7.21 -14.64
N SER A 38 14.41 -6.40 -15.70
CA SER A 38 14.57 -4.94 -15.62
C SER A 38 13.26 -4.20 -15.38
N ALA A 39 12.11 -4.88 -15.39
CA ALA A 39 10.83 -4.25 -15.08
C ALA A 39 10.87 -3.66 -13.66
N ASN A 40 10.57 -2.38 -13.54
CA ASN A 40 10.64 -1.67 -12.28
C ASN A 40 9.69 -0.47 -12.28
N TYR A 41 8.59 -0.58 -11.55
CA TYR A 41 7.72 0.53 -11.20
C TYR A 41 6.76 0.13 -10.08
N SER A 42 6.25 1.12 -9.36
CA SER A 42 5.14 0.96 -8.41
C SER A 42 3.81 1.23 -9.10
N VAL A 43 2.82 0.39 -8.86
CA VAL A 43 1.46 0.59 -9.35
C VAL A 43 0.42 0.03 -8.39
N VAL A 44 -0.78 0.59 -8.44
CA VAL A 44 -1.97 0.05 -7.77
C VAL A 44 -2.98 -0.33 -8.82
N VAL A 45 -3.57 -1.52 -8.65
CA VAL A 45 -4.64 -2.03 -9.50
C VAL A 45 -5.98 -1.86 -8.80
N THR A 46 -7.03 -1.52 -9.55
CA THR A 46 -8.40 -1.48 -9.05
C THR A 46 -9.34 -2.26 -9.96
N GLY A 47 -10.49 -2.72 -9.44
CA GLY A 47 -11.57 -3.28 -10.26
C GLY A 47 -12.18 -2.23 -11.20
N TYR A 48 -12.93 -2.66 -12.22
CA TYR A 48 -13.49 -1.72 -13.22
C TYR A 48 -14.49 -0.74 -12.60
N ASN A 49 -15.18 -1.15 -11.54
CA ASN A 49 -16.19 -0.39 -10.82
C ASN A 49 -15.61 0.44 -9.66
N ALA A 50 -14.30 0.67 -9.63
CA ALA A 50 -13.64 1.36 -8.54
C ALA A 50 -14.17 2.80 -8.33
N SER A 51 -14.44 3.10 -7.06
CA SER A 51 -14.81 4.45 -6.61
C SER A 51 -13.69 5.46 -6.85
N GLN A 52 -14.03 6.76 -6.84
CA GLN A 52 -13.01 7.80 -6.93
C GLN A 52 -12.05 7.75 -5.72
N THR A 53 -12.54 7.38 -4.54
CA THR A 53 -11.71 7.16 -3.35
C THR A 53 -10.64 6.10 -3.60
N SER A 54 -11.00 4.93 -4.12
CA SER A 54 -10.04 3.88 -4.50
C SER A 54 -8.99 4.38 -5.50
N LYS A 55 -9.44 5.11 -6.53
CA LYS A 55 -8.54 5.61 -7.59
C LYS A 55 -7.54 6.65 -7.08
N ASN A 56 -7.99 7.55 -6.19
CA ASN A 56 -7.15 8.57 -5.56
C ASN A 56 -6.18 7.95 -4.56
N TRP A 57 -6.68 6.99 -3.77
CA TRP A 57 -5.88 6.24 -2.81
C TRP A 57 -4.76 5.45 -3.50
N GLY A 58 -5.08 4.73 -4.58
CA GLY A 58 -4.08 3.99 -5.34
C GLY A 58 -2.98 4.88 -5.93
N ARG A 59 -3.33 6.05 -6.49
CA ARG A 59 -2.34 7.01 -7.00
C ARG A 59 -1.44 7.54 -5.90
N TRP A 60 -2.02 7.89 -4.75
CA TRP A 60 -1.24 8.39 -3.62
C TRP A 60 -0.25 7.33 -3.15
N TYR A 61 -0.72 6.09 -2.92
CA TYR A 61 0.12 4.99 -2.45
C TYR A 61 1.26 4.70 -3.42
N ALA A 62 0.97 4.55 -4.72
CA ALA A 62 2.00 4.24 -5.71
C ALA A 62 3.08 5.34 -5.80
N ARG A 63 2.69 6.61 -5.67
CA ARG A 63 3.63 7.75 -5.65
C ARG A 63 4.47 7.77 -4.37
N ALA A 64 3.87 7.49 -3.21
CA ALA A 64 4.61 7.42 -1.95
C ALA A 64 5.66 6.30 -1.98
N VAL A 65 5.31 5.12 -2.51
CA VAL A 65 6.29 4.04 -2.74
C VAL A 65 7.39 4.47 -3.72
N SER A 66 7.02 5.09 -4.83
CA SER A 66 7.98 5.60 -5.82
C SER A 66 9.00 6.56 -5.19
N GLN A 67 8.54 7.47 -4.34
CA GLN A 67 9.39 8.46 -3.66
C GLN A 67 10.30 7.81 -2.61
N GLU A 68 9.77 6.92 -1.78
CA GLU A 68 10.55 6.28 -0.70
C GLU A 68 11.65 5.36 -1.25
N PHE A 69 11.38 4.68 -2.36
CA PHE A 69 12.26 3.63 -2.88
C PHE A 69 12.97 4.00 -4.18
N ASP A 70 12.82 5.24 -4.64
CA ASP A 70 13.41 5.76 -5.89
C ASP A 70 13.16 4.83 -7.10
N ILE A 71 11.88 4.48 -7.30
CA ILE A 71 11.43 3.67 -8.44
C ILE A 71 10.40 4.42 -9.28
N PRO A 72 10.28 4.13 -10.59
CA PRO A 72 9.27 4.78 -11.43
C PRO A 72 7.83 4.52 -10.97
N VAL A 73 6.92 5.43 -11.32
CA VAL A 73 5.47 5.23 -11.18
C VAL A 73 4.92 4.61 -12.46
N GLY A 74 4.20 3.49 -12.36
CA GLY A 74 3.59 2.80 -13.48
C GLY A 74 2.15 3.21 -13.76
N GLY A 75 1.58 2.71 -14.86
CA GLY A 75 0.19 2.97 -15.24
C GLY A 75 -0.13 4.45 -15.46
N GLU A 76 -1.40 4.82 -15.29
CA GLU A 76 -1.83 6.21 -15.38
C GLU A 76 -1.60 6.91 -14.02
N SER A 77 -0.40 7.47 -13.84
CA SER A 77 0.01 8.14 -12.60
C SER A 77 -0.03 7.25 -11.34
N GLY A 78 0.25 5.95 -11.49
CA GLY A 78 0.29 4.99 -10.40
C GLY A 78 -0.93 4.09 -10.31
N LEU A 79 -1.89 4.23 -11.25
CA LEU A 79 -3.09 3.41 -11.29
C LEU A 79 -3.23 2.61 -12.57
N LEU A 80 -3.65 1.36 -12.43
CA LEU A 80 -4.24 0.54 -13.48
C LEU A 80 -5.67 0.18 -13.11
N VAL A 81 -6.65 0.67 -13.86
CA VAL A 81 -8.03 0.19 -13.73
C VAL A 81 -8.14 -1.10 -14.55
N GLY A 82 -8.29 -2.23 -13.87
CA GLY A 82 -8.64 -3.48 -14.53
C GLY A 82 -9.96 -3.31 -15.25
N GLY A 83 -9.97 -3.41 -16.58
CA GLY A 83 -11.22 -3.49 -17.34
C GLY A 83 -12.09 -4.66 -16.85
N TYR A 84 -13.31 -4.79 -17.37
CA TYR A 84 -14.19 -5.91 -17.03
C TYR A 84 -13.48 -7.27 -17.30
N ASN A 85 -13.46 -8.17 -16.32
CA ASN A 85 -12.67 -9.42 -16.32
C ASN A 85 -11.15 -9.24 -16.48
N GLY A 86 -10.64 -8.03 -16.26
CA GLY A 86 -9.22 -7.69 -16.32
C GLY A 86 -8.50 -7.88 -14.98
N ARG A 87 -7.24 -7.46 -14.94
CA ARG A 87 -6.38 -7.50 -13.74
C ARG A 87 -7.05 -6.80 -12.57
N GLY A 88 -7.16 -7.45 -11.41
CA GLY A 88 -7.78 -6.86 -10.22
C GLY A 88 -9.30 -6.93 -10.17
N ASP A 89 -9.98 -7.33 -11.25
CA ASP A 89 -11.45 -7.40 -11.26
C ASP A 89 -11.97 -8.49 -10.32
N TYR A 90 -11.43 -9.71 -10.43
CA TYR A 90 -11.80 -10.81 -9.52
C TYR A 90 -11.43 -10.55 -8.06
N ASN A 91 -10.42 -9.71 -7.83
CA ASN A 91 -9.87 -9.43 -6.51
C ASN A 91 -10.73 -8.40 -5.75
N LEU A 92 -11.34 -7.44 -6.46
CA LEU A 92 -11.88 -6.23 -5.85
C LEU A 92 -13.32 -5.87 -6.27
N ARG A 93 -13.86 -6.43 -7.36
CA ARG A 93 -15.15 -5.98 -7.92
C ARG A 93 -16.32 -6.09 -6.94
N PHE A 94 -16.31 -7.09 -6.09
CA PHE A 94 -17.42 -7.44 -5.21
C PHE A 94 -17.32 -6.81 -3.83
N THR A 95 -16.33 -5.94 -3.58
CA THR A 95 -16.26 -5.16 -2.33
C THR A 95 -17.26 -4.01 -2.33
N ASN A 96 -17.91 -3.74 -1.21
CA ASN A 96 -18.83 -2.62 -1.00
C ASN A 96 -18.10 -1.34 -0.54
N MET A 97 -16.88 -1.47 -0.06
CA MET A 97 -16.04 -0.37 0.43
C MET A 97 -14.94 -0.01 -0.60
N PRO A 98 -14.27 1.15 -0.46
CA PRO A 98 -13.10 1.43 -1.27
C PRO A 98 -12.04 0.34 -1.10
N ALA A 99 -11.61 -0.23 -2.22
CA ALA A 99 -10.65 -1.31 -2.29
C ALA A 99 -9.51 -1.03 -3.28
N ILE A 100 -8.30 -1.50 -2.96
CA ILE A 100 -7.12 -1.41 -3.83
C ILE A 100 -6.28 -2.70 -3.78
N LEU A 101 -5.63 -3.03 -4.90
CA LEU A 101 -4.65 -4.12 -5.00
C LEU A 101 -3.27 -3.51 -5.22
N LEU A 102 -2.36 -3.79 -4.31
CA LEU A 102 -1.04 -3.16 -4.26
C LEU A 102 -0.02 -3.97 -5.05
N GLU A 103 0.75 -3.32 -5.92
CA GLU A 103 1.89 -3.92 -6.62
C GLU A 103 3.10 -2.97 -6.58
N PRO A 104 3.73 -2.83 -5.40
CA PRO A 104 4.72 -1.79 -5.17
C PRO A 104 6.08 -2.06 -5.83
N PHE A 105 6.42 -3.34 -6.06
CA PHE A 105 7.69 -3.75 -6.67
C PHE A 105 7.51 -4.92 -7.63
N PHE A 106 8.54 -5.17 -8.45
CA PHE A 106 8.69 -6.41 -9.20
C PHE A 106 9.56 -7.40 -8.41
N VAL A 107 8.99 -8.51 -7.93
CA VAL A 107 9.78 -9.54 -7.23
C VAL A 107 10.69 -10.34 -8.17
N SER A 108 10.48 -10.23 -9.48
CA SER A 108 11.38 -10.78 -10.50
C SER A 108 12.59 -9.89 -10.80
N ASN A 109 12.58 -8.61 -10.36
CA ASN A 109 13.71 -7.70 -10.54
C ASN A 109 14.72 -7.88 -9.39
N PRO A 110 16.00 -8.19 -9.68
CA PRO A 110 17.01 -8.46 -8.65
C PRO A 110 17.16 -7.36 -7.59
N GLN A 111 17.17 -6.09 -8.01
CA GLN A 111 17.41 -4.96 -7.10
C GLN A 111 16.26 -4.80 -6.11
N THR A 112 15.03 -4.75 -6.60
CA THR A 112 13.86 -4.60 -5.71
C THR A 112 13.58 -5.88 -4.92
N ALA A 113 13.91 -7.05 -5.44
CA ALA A 113 13.81 -8.32 -4.72
C ALA A 113 14.78 -8.41 -3.55
N GLU A 114 16.05 -8.03 -3.74
CA GLU A 114 17.03 -7.96 -2.65
C GLU A 114 16.60 -6.97 -1.58
N LEU A 115 16.10 -5.80 -1.99
CA LEU A 115 15.61 -4.77 -1.08
C LEU A 115 14.43 -5.27 -0.25
N ILE A 116 13.37 -5.77 -0.88
CA ILE A 116 12.10 -6.11 -0.19
C ILE A 116 12.19 -7.37 0.69
N LYS A 117 13.26 -8.17 0.53
CA LYS A 117 13.58 -9.24 1.49
C LYS A 117 14.08 -8.71 2.84
N THR A 118 14.49 -7.45 2.92
CA THR A 118 14.97 -6.87 4.19
C THR A 118 13.81 -6.43 5.08
N GLU A 119 13.95 -6.65 6.38
CA GLU A 119 12.99 -6.17 7.40
C GLU A 119 12.77 -4.65 7.31
N ALA A 120 13.85 -3.88 7.06
CA ALA A 120 13.78 -2.43 6.95
C ALA A 120 12.94 -1.97 5.76
N ALA A 121 13.06 -2.59 4.58
CA ALA A 121 12.23 -2.25 3.43
C ALA A 121 10.76 -2.64 3.65
N GLN A 122 10.50 -3.82 4.23
CA GLN A 122 9.14 -4.25 4.55
C GLN A 122 8.47 -3.32 5.57
N TYR A 123 9.21 -2.86 6.58
CA TYR A 123 8.70 -1.91 7.56
C TYR A 123 8.35 -0.56 6.91
N ARG A 124 9.22 -0.03 6.05
CA ARG A 124 8.96 1.23 5.34
C ARG A 124 7.77 1.13 4.39
N LEU A 125 7.63 0.01 3.68
CA LEU A 125 6.47 -0.24 2.84
C LEU A 125 5.18 -0.35 3.67
N ALA A 126 5.23 -1.03 4.82
CA ALA A 126 4.13 -1.09 5.77
C ALA A 126 3.76 0.29 6.32
N SER A 127 4.74 1.16 6.58
CA SER A 127 4.49 2.54 7.02
C SER A 127 3.77 3.37 5.95
N ILE A 128 4.14 3.24 4.68
CA ILE A 128 3.41 3.88 3.58
C ILE A 128 1.97 3.36 3.50
N LEU A 129 1.76 2.06 3.67
CA LEU A 129 0.41 1.49 3.70
C LEU A 129 -0.41 2.05 4.86
N THR A 130 0.16 2.07 6.07
CA THR A 130 -0.46 2.64 7.27
C THR A 130 -0.84 4.11 7.07
N GLU A 131 0.09 4.94 6.59
CA GLU A 131 -0.16 6.36 6.32
C GLU A 131 -1.27 6.54 5.27
N SER A 132 -1.25 5.73 4.21
CA SER A 132 -2.30 5.75 3.19
C SER A 132 -3.67 5.41 3.79
N ILE A 133 -3.74 4.43 4.69
CA ILE A 133 -4.99 4.04 5.35
C ILE A 133 -5.48 5.17 6.25
N GLN A 134 -4.59 5.80 7.01
CA GLN A 134 -4.95 6.93 7.87
C GLN A 134 -5.46 8.13 7.06
N ARG A 135 -4.84 8.41 5.91
CA ARG A 135 -5.25 9.50 5.03
C ARG A 135 -6.63 9.28 4.41
N PHE A 136 -6.98 8.03 4.09
CA PHE A 136 -8.26 7.70 3.43
C PHE A 136 -9.33 7.16 4.38
N LEU A 137 -9.00 6.95 5.65
CA LEU A 137 -9.90 6.57 6.74
C LEU A 137 -9.50 7.28 8.06
N PRO A 138 -9.54 8.62 8.14
CA PRO A 138 -8.99 9.38 9.26
C PRO A 138 -9.64 9.07 10.62
N ASN A 139 -10.90 8.65 10.61
CA ASN A 139 -11.65 8.32 11.83
C ASN A 139 -11.39 6.89 12.34
N GLY A 140 -10.56 6.12 11.65
CA GLY A 140 -10.39 4.70 11.90
C GLY A 140 -11.61 3.86 11.54
N GLY A 141 -11.59 2.60 11.98
CA GLY A 141 -12.59 1.60 11.62
C GLY A 141 -11.94 0.26 11.29
N LEU A 142 -12.77 -0.68 10.84
CA LEU A 142 -12.30 -2.00 10.43
C LEU A 142 -11.67 -1.92 9.03
N VAL A 143 -10.43 -2.36 8.92
CA VAL A 143 -9.67 -2.48 7.68
C VAL A 143 -9.51 -3.95 7.32
N GLY A 144 -9.91 -4.31 6.11
CA GLY A 144 -9.78 -5.67 5.60
C GLY A 144 -8.48 -5.87 4.85
N PHE A 145 -7.66 -6.83 5.29
CA PHE A 145 -6.43 -7.24 4.62
C PHE A 145 -6.61 -8.59 3.94
N SER A 146 -6.04 -8.73 2.76
CA SER A 146 -5.96 -9.98 1.99
C SER A 146 -4.53 -10.14 1.47
N VAL A 147 -3.93 -11.29 1.77
CA VAL A 147 -2.64 -11.68 1.17
C VAL A 147 -2.90 -12.27 -0.20
N GLY A 148 -2.38 -11.63 -1.24
CA GLY A 148 -2.37 -12.15 -2.60
C GLY A 148 -1.72 -13.53 -2.65
N HIS A 149 -2.29 -14.43 -3.44
CA HIS A 149 -1.71 -15.75 -3.66
C HIS A 149 -1.43 -16.59 -2.40
N LYS A 150 -2.13 -16.38 -1.28
CA LYS A 150 -2.03 -17.24 -0.08
C LYS A 150 -3.43 -17.49 0.48
N TYR A 151 -3.67 -18.61 1.15
CA TYR A 151 -4.95 -18.92 1.83
C TYR A 151 -6.18 -19.18 0.94
N LYS A 152 -6.01 -19.45 -0.36
CA LYS A 152 -7.13 -19.90 -1.21
C LYS A 152 -7.52 -21.33 -0.85
N ASN A 153 -8.82 -21.62 -0.87
CA ASN A 153 -9.31 -22.99 -0.67
C ASN A 153 -9.15 -23.79 -1.96
N SER A 154 -9.41 -23.16 -3.11
CA SER A 154 -9.26 -23.76 -4.44
C SER A 154 -7.80 -24.02 -4.84
N SER A 155 -6.84 -23.28 -4.27
CA SER A 155 -5.41 -23.44 -4.53
C SER A 155 -4.60 -23.19 -3.25
N PRO A 156 -4.58 -24.15 -2.31
CA PRO A 156 -3.96 -23.98 -1.00
C PRO A 156 -2.42 -23.83 -1.06
N ASN A 157 -1.81 -24.28 -2.17
CA ASN A 157 -0.37 -24.21 -2.42
C ASN A 157 0.04 -23.03 -3.32
N ASP A 158 -0.90 -22.19 -3.76
CA ASP A 158 -0.56 -20.92 -4.42
C ASP A 158 0.35 -20.11 -3.48
N ARG A 159 1.45 -19.55 -4.01
CA ARG A 159 2.39 -18.68 -3.30
C ARG A 159 2.83 -17.48 -4.15
N GLY A 160 2.18 -17.30 -5.31
CA GLY A 160 2.48 -16.22 -6.23
C GLY A 160 3.81 -16.44 -6.94
N ALA A 161 4.43 -15.35 -7.38
CA ALA A 161 5.71 -15.40 -8.08
C ALA A 161 6.86 -15.81 -7.14
N ALA A 162 7.83 -16.55 -7.70
CA ALA A 162 9.11 -16.76 -7.04
C ALA A 162 9.88 -15.42 -6.99
N VAL A 163 10.44 -15.11 -5.83
CA VAL A 163 11.24 -13.90 -5.62
C VAL A 163 12.66 -14.16 -6.10
N PHE A 164 13.26 -13.19 -6.81
CA PHE A 164 14.64 -13.30 -7.23
C PHE A 164 15.58 -13.52 -6.03
N GLY A 165 16.43 -14.54 -6.13
CA GLY A 165 17.32 -14.94 -5.04
C GLY A 165 16.61 -15.61 -3.85
N GLY A 166 15.41 -16.16 -4.05
CA GLY A 166 14.73 -17.05 -3.09
C GLY A 166 13.58 -16.39 -2.31
N GLY A 167 12.63 -17.23 -1.87
CA GLY A 167 11.39 -16.83 -1.22
C GLY A 167 10.20 -16.77 -2.19
N THR A 168 9.03 -16.41 -1.65
CA THR A 168 7.78 -16.30 -2.42
C THR A 168 7.13 -14.94 -2.22
N GLU A 169 6.43 -14.46 -3.25
CA GLU A 169 5.65 -13.23 -3.21
C GLU A 169 4.70 -13.19 -2.02
N ALA A 170 3.94 -14.27 -1.82
CA ALA A 170 2.92 -14.37 -0.79
C ALA A 170 3.48 -14.20 0.64
N ASP A 171 4.69 -14.71 0.90
CA ASP A 171 5.31 -14.61 2.22
C ASP A 171 5.78 -13.19 2.52
N ILE A 172 6.33 -12.49 1.52
CA ILE A 172 6.72 -11.09 1.65
C ILE A 172 5.47 -10.21 1.80
N ALA A 173 4.41 -10.48 1.04
CA ALA A 173 3.14 -9.76 1.12
C ALA A 173 2.52 -9.85 2.52
N GLU A 174 2.50 -11.06 3.09
CA GLU A 174 2.04 -11.27 4.46
C GLU A 174 2.91 -10.54 5.48
N ALA A 175 4.24 -10.60 5.36
CA ALA A 175 5.14 -9.93 6.28
C ALA A 175 4.92 -8.41 6.32
N VAL A 176 4.68 -7.78 5.16
CA VAL A 176 4.34 -6.36 5.06
C VAL A 176 2.98 -6.07 5.71
N LEU A 177 1.96 -6.87 5.43
CA LEU A 177 0.63 -6.67 6.01
C LEU A 177 0.60 -6.86 7.53
N LEU A 178 1.37 -7.81 8.08
CA LEU A 178 1.49 -8.00 9.53
C LEU A 178 2.15 -6.79 10.21
N LYS A 179 3.19 -6.22 9.57
CA LYS A 179 3.82 -4.98 10.05
C LYS A 179 2.85 -3.80 9.99
N ALA A 180 2.07 -3.68 8.92
CA ALA A 180 1.06 -2.62 8.78
C ALA A 180 -0.07 -2.78 9.81
N GLN A 181 -0.52 -4.02 10.07
CA GLN A 181 -1.47 -4.31 11.15
C GLN A 181 -0.93 -3.82 12.48
N GLN A 182 0.29 -4.23 12.83
CA GLN A 182 0.91 -3.83 14.09
C GLN A 182 0.96 -2.30 14.22
N GLN A 183 1.36 -1.60 13.16
CA GLN A 183 1.38 -0.13 13.17
C GLN A 183 -0.02 0.46 13.35
N LEU A 184 -1.03 0.01 12.59
CA LEU A 184 -2.40 0.51 12.69
C LEU A 184 -3.05 0.29 14.06
N GLU A 185 -2.84 -0.88 14.65
CA GLU A 185 -3.43 -1.27 15.94
C GLU A 185 -2.67 -0.67 17.14
N THR A 186 -1.40 -0.29 16.96
CA THR A 186 -0.61 0.43 17.98
C THR A 186 -0.74 1.94 17.89
N VAL A 187 -1.26 2.48 16.77
CA VAL A 187 -1.66 3.88 16.70
C VAL A 187 -2.88 4.09 17.59
N GLY A 188 -2.63 4.46 18.85
CA GLY A 188 -3.57 5.26 19.64
C GLY A 188 -3.97 6.52 18.86
N ALA A 189 -5.14 7.10 19.16
CA ALA A 189 -5.78 8.24 18.44
C ALA A 189 -4.86 8.95 17.43
N VAL A 190 -5.23 8.92 16.14
CA VAL A 190 -4.49 9.54 15.03
C VAL A 190 -3.87 10.85 15.51
N PRO A 191 -2.54 11.01 15.45
CA PRO A 191 -1.93 12.29 15.75
C PRO A 191 -2.60 13.32 14.86
N GLN A 192 -3.34 14.25 15.45
CA GLN A 192 -3.93 15.35 14.66
C GLN A 192 -2.82 16.21 14.04
N GLU A 193 -1.62 16.13 14.62
CA GLU A 193 -0.46 16.89 14.21
C GLU A 193 0.75 15.97 13.95
N ARG A 194 1.61 16.37 13.01
CA ARG A 194 2.97 15.83 12.81
C ARG A 194 4.01 16.94 13.00
N GLU A 195 5.15 16.61 13.62
CA GLU A 195 6.28 17.55 13.76
C GLU A 195 7.11 17.55 12.47
N ILE A 196 7.22 18.70 11.84
CA ILE A 196 8.17 18.96 10.73
C ILE A 196 9.37 19.74 11.24
N LYS A 197 10.55 19.42 10.70
CA LYS A 197 11.83 20.07 11.04
C LYS A 197 12.50 20.59 9.79
N VAL A 198 13.02 21.81 9.87
CA VAL A 198 13.97 22.36 8.90
C VAL A 198 15.36 22.22 9.50
N MET A 199 16.25 21.54 8.78
CA MET A 199 17.57 21.13 9.27
C MET A 199 18.69 21.78 8.45
N GLN A 200 19.78 22.19 9.10
CA GLN A 200 21.07 22.51 8.45
C GLN A 200 22.13 21.53 8.94
N GLY A 201 22.44 20.53 8.11
CA GLY A 201 23.24 19.39 8.56
C GLY A 201 22.56 18.68 9.73
N ASN A 202 23.20 18.68 10.89
CA ASN A 202 22.66 18.09 12.12
C ASN A 202 21.96 19.11 13.04
N GLU A 203 21.94 20.39 12.67
CA GLU A 203 21.32 21.46 13.45
C GLU A 203 19.84 21.62 13.05
N VAL A 204 18.95 21.70 14.05
CA VAL A 204 17.53 21.99 13.84
C VAL A 204 17.38 23.51 13.78
N LEU A 205 17.11 24.06 12.59
CA LEU A 205 16.88 25.50 12.41
C LEU A 205 15.46 25.91 12.81
N TRP A 206 14.49 25.06 12.53
CA TRP A 206 13.08 25.29 12.87
C TRP A 206 12.35 23.97 13.08
N LYS A 207 11.33 24.00 13.93
CA LYS A 207 10.37 22.91 14.09
C LYS A 207 8.97 23.46 14.25
N GLY A 208 7.98 22.74 13.76
CA GLY A 208 6.58 23.08 13.96
C GLY A 208 5.68 21.86 13.84
N ASN A 209 4.56 21.91 14.55
CA ASN A 209 3.49 20.96 14.38
C ASN A 209 2.57 21.45 13.27
N ILE A 210 2.17 20.55 12.39
CA ILE A 210 1.22 20.81 11.31
C ILE A 210 0.18 19.71 11.30
N ASP A 211 -1.01 20.00 10.75
CA ASP A 211 -2.01 18.96 10.52
C ASP A 211 -1.41 17.79 9.75
N PHE A 212 -1.79 16.57 10.16
CA PHE A 212 -1.21 15.35 9.59
C PHE A 212 -1.41 15.25 8.07
N ASP A 213 -2.50 15.81 7.54
CA ASP A 213 -2.86 15.81 6.12
C ASP A 213 -2.39 17.05 5.34
N ALA A 214 -1.73 18.02 5.99
CA ALA A 214 -1.22 19.21 5.33
C ALA A 214 -0.11 18.86 4.32
N ASP A 215 -0.21 19.42 3.11
CA ASP A 215 0.79 19.33 2.06
C ASP A 215 2.00 20.19 2.44
N VAL A 216 3.19 19.59 2.44
CA VAL A 216 4.45 20.29 2.72
C VAL A 216 5.29 20.34 1.46
N ARG A 217 5.65 21.55 1.02
CA ARG A 217 6.45 21.76 -0.20
C ARG A 217 7.59 22.71 0.06
N TRP A 218 8.79 22.32 -0.36
CA TRP A 218 9.98 23.16 -0.32
C TRP A 218 10.28 23.74 -1.71
N ASP A 219 10.30 25.06 -1.84
CA ASP A 219 10.84 25.78 -2.99
C ASP A 219 12.29 26.16 -2.71
N GLY A 220 13.23 25.35 -3.22
CA GLY A 220 14.65 25.55 -3.01
C GLY A 220 15.24 26.77 -3.72
N GLN A 221 14.56 27.32 -4.73
CA GLN A 221 15.03 28.54 -5.41
C GLN A 221 14.68 29.79 -4.61
N ARG A 222 13.51 29.79 -3.97
CA ARG A 222 13.04 30.93 -3.15
C ARG A 222 13.34 30.78 -1.67
N GLY A 223 13.74 29.59 -1.22
CA GLY A 223 13.97 29.29 0.19
C GLY A 223 12.67 29.29 0.99
N VAL A 224 11.55 28.86 0.39
CA VAL A 224 10.22 28.92 1.01
C VAL A 224 9.70 27.52 1.30
N LEU A 225 9.30 27.29 2.55
CA LEU A 225 8.51 26.14 2.96
C LEU A 225 7.04 26.53 2.98
N THR A 226 6.23 25.87 2.16
CA THR A 226 4.78 26.05 2.14
C THR A 226 4.12 24.86 2.85
N VAL A 227 3.24 25.18 3.79
CA VAL A 227 2.33 24.22 4.45
C VAL A 227 0.91 24.65 4.08
N SER A 228 0.14 23.76 3.48
CA SER A 228 -1.22 24.04 2.97
C SER A 228 -2.17 22.88 3.11
#